data_AF-A0A737K2H6-F1
#
_entry.id   AF-A0A737K2H6-F1
#
_cell.length_a   1.000
_cell.length_b   1.000
_cell.length_c   1.000
_cell.angle_alpha   90.00
_cell.angle_beta   90.00
_cell.angle_gamma   90.00
#
_symmetry.space_group_name_H-M   'P 1'
#
loop_
_entity.id
_entity.type
_entity.pdbx_description
1 polymer ?
#
loop_
_entity_poly.entity_id
_entity_poly.type
_entity_poly.pdbx_seq_one_letter_code
_entity_poly.pdbx_strand_id
1 'polypeptide(L)' 'VGDDGQIYLSGLPLKGELFIQWGEGKNARCIAPYALAEDSLKQAITIASATCIRPSS' A
#
# COMPACT_ATOMS: atom_id res chain seq x y z
N VAL A 1 8.66 -2.99 5.01
CA VAL A 1 8.40 -3.50 3.64
C VAL A 1 9.34 -4.67 3.44
N GLY A 2 8.85 -5.81 2.94
CA GLY A 2 9.72 -6.96 2.67
C GLY A 2 10.69 -6.69 1.52
N ASP A 3 11.67 -7.58 1.33
CA ASP A 3 12.75 -7.41 0.34
C ASP A 3 12.23 -7.25 -1.10
N ASP A 4 11.08 -7.85 -1.41
CA ASP A 4 10.41 -7.76 -2.72
C ASP A 4 9.41 -6.60 -2.85
N GLY A 5 9.40 -5.64 -1.90
CA GLY A 5 8.41 -4.56 -1.91
C GLY A 5 7.00 -4.99 -1.49
N GLN A 6 6.85 -6.22 -0.98
CA GLN A 6 5.56 -6.82 -0.65
C GLN A 6 5.19 -6.63 0.83
N ILE A 7 3.89 -6.48 1.08
CA ILE A 7 3.27 -6.42 2.41
C ILE A 7 1.94 -7.17 2.38
N TYR A 8 1.57 -7.80 3.49
CA TYR A 8 0.26 -8.40 3.67
C TYR A 8 -0.57 -7.55 4.63
N LEU A 9 -1.78 -7.17 4.22
CA LEU A 9 -2.67 -6.28 4.96
C LEU A 9 -4.07 -6.90 5.02
N SER A 10 -4.75 -6.74 6.15
CA SER A 10 -6.12 -7.21 6.36
C SER A 10 -7.02 -6.08 6.81
N GLY A 11 -8.30 -6.14 6.47
CA GLY A 11 -9.29 -5.14 6.90
C GLY A 11 -9.20 -3.80 6.16
N LEU A 12 -8.59 -3.78 4.97
CA LEU A 12 -8.55 -2.57 4.14
C LEU A 12 -9.93 -2.28 3.53
N PRO A 13 -10.36 -1.01 3.45
CA PRO A 13 -11.45 -0.61 2.58
C PRO A 13 -11.09 -0.81 1.10
N LEU A 14 -12.08 -0.71 0.20
CA LEU A 14 -11.82 -0.82 -1.24
C LEU A 14 -10.90 0.27 -1.79
N LYS A 15 -10.83 1.44 -1.15
CA LYS A 15 -9.98 2.56 -1.57
C LYS A 15 -9.42 3.27 -0.35
N GLY A 16 -8.19 3.75 -0.47
CA GLY A 16 -7.54 4.53 0.58
C GLY A 16 -6.10 4.87 0.23
N GLU A 17 -5.36 5.30 1.24
CA GLU A 17 -3.94 5.63 1.14
C GLU A 17 -3.17 4.87 2.20
N LEU A 18 -2.02 4.33 1.82
CA LEU A 18 -1.09 3.69 2.75
C LEU A 18 0.05 4.64 3.04
N PHE A 19 0.24 4.98 4.31
CA PHE A 19 1.46 5.63 4.78
C PHE A 19 2.50 4.55 5.10
N ILE A 20 3.58 4.53 4.33
CA ILE A 20 4.63 3.52 4.43
C ILE A 20 5.88 4.21 4.96
N GLN A 21 6.42 3.76 6.09
CA GLN A 21 7.65 4.27 6.68
C GLN A 21 8.53 3.10 7.14
N TRP A 22 9.81 3.11 6.76
CA TRP A 22 10.78 2.06 7.09
C TRP A 22 12.06 2.58 7.76
N GLY A 23 12.11 3.87 8.06
CA GLY A 23 13.22 4.49 8.77
C GLY A 23 12.94 5.95 9.08
N GLU A 24 13.98 6.64 9.54
CA GLU A 24 13.92 8.06 9.87
C GLU A 24 14.33 8.91 8.66
N GLY A 25 13.58 9.98 8.40
CA GLY A 25 13.86 10.95 7.34
C GLY A 25 12.89 10.92 6.16
N LYS A 26 12.88 12.02 5.39
CA LYS A 26 11.89 12.25 4.31
C LYS A 26 11.95 11.21 3.19
N ASN A 27 13.11 10.55 3.01
CA ASN A 27 13.34 9.55 1.97
C ASN A 27 13.00 8.12 2.43
N ALA A 28 12.76 7.92 3.74
CA ALA A 28 12.44 6.62 4.33
C ALA A 28 10.92 6.45 4.54
N ARG A 29 10.12 7.24 3.83
CA ARG A 29 8.66 7.22 3.86
C ARG A 29 8.04 7.54 2.50
N CYS A 30 6.83 7.04 2.26
CA CYS A 30 6.00 7.42 1.12
C CYS A 30 4.50 7.23 1.39
N ILE A 31 3.69 7.75 0.49
CA ILE A 31 2.24 7.53 0.45
C ILE A 31 1.94 6.70 -0.80
N ALA A 32 1.17 5.63 -0.66
CA ALA A 32 0.73 4.80 -1.76
C ALA A 32 -0.81 4.79 -1.81
N PRO A 33 -1.44 5.56 -2.71
CA PRO A 33 -2.87 5.43 -2.94
C PRO A 33 -3.17 4.08 -3.57
N TYR A 34 -4.27 3.45 -3.17
CA TYR A 34 -4.70 2.16 -3.71
C TYR A 34 -6.20 2.13 -3.96
N ALA A 35 -6.58 1.27 -4.92
CA ALA A 35 -7.96 0.94 -5.21
C ALA A 35 -8.06 -0.55 -5.54
N LEU A 36 -8.93 -1.25 -4.82
CA LEU A 36 -9.29 -2.65 -5.04
C LEU A 36 -10.57 -2.71 -5.87
N ALA A 37 -10.69 -3.74 -6.71
CA ALA A 37 -11.94 -4.01 -7.43
C ALA A 37 -13.02 -4.47 -6.45
N GLU A 38 -14.30 -4.19 -6.71
CA GLU A 38 -15.40 -4.59 -5.82
C GLU A 38 -15.47 -6.11 -5.61
N ASP A 39 -15.09 -6.90 -6.61
CA ASP A 39 -15.03 -8.36 -6.50
C ASP A 39 -13.98 -8.87 -5.50
N SER A 40 -13.04 -8.03 -5.06
CA SER A 40 -12.10 -8.35 -3.97
C SER A 40 -12.82 -8.71 -2.67
N LEU A 41 -14.04 -8.20 -2.45
CA LEU A 41 -14.85 -8.50 -1.26
C LEU A 41 -15.27 -9.97 -1.17
N LYS A 42 -15.26 -10.69 -2.30
CA LYS A 42 -15.62 -12.11 -2.38
C LYS A 42 -14.39 -13.02 -2.35
N GLN A 43 -13.18 -12.46 -2.39
CA GLN A 43 -11.93 -13.19 -2.45
C GLN A 43 -11.28 -13.25 -1.07
N ALA A 44 -10.73 -14.41 -0.69
CA ALA A 44 -10.02 -14.54 0.58
C ALA A 44 -8.71 -13.73 0.61
N ILE A 45 -8.03 -13.61 -0.54
CA ILE A 45 -6.80 -12.86 -0.72
C ILE A 45 -6.87 -12.13 -2.07
N THR A 46 -6.57 -10.83 -2.06
CA THR A 46 -6.46 -10.00 -3.27
C THR A 46 -5.02 -9.51 -3.41
N ILE A 47 -4.43 -9.66 -4.59
CA ILE A 47 -3.11 -9.11 -4.91
C ILE A 47 -3.32 -7.81 -5.68
N ALA A 48 -2.73 -6.73 -5.18
CA ALA A 48 -2.79 -5.41 -5.81
C ALA A 48 -1.42 -4.74 -5.75
N SER A 49 -1.10 -3.96 -6.79
CA SER A 49 0.08 -3.11 -6.85
C SER A 49 -0.31 -1.66 -6.61
N ALA A 50 0.49 -0.93 -5.84
CA ALA A 50 0.34 0.50 -5.65
C ALA A 50 1.68 1.20 -5.84
N THR A 51 1.67 2.40 -6.43
CA THR A 51 2.86 3.22 -6.61
C THR A 51 3.13 4.02 -5.34
N CYS A 52 4.34 3.88 -4.81
CA CYS A 52 4.82 4.62 -3.64
C CYS A 52 5.29 6.03 -4.08
N ILE A 53 4.58 7.06 -3.61
CA ILE A 53 4.81 8.47 -3.94
C ILE A 53 5.54 9.14 -2.77
N ARG A 54 6.72 9.69 -3.02
CA ARG A 54 7.50 10.38 -1.98
C ARG A 54 6.90 11.78 -1.71
N PRO A 55 6.82 12.25 -0.44
CA PRO A 55 6.22 13.55 -0.10
C PRO A 55 7.04 14.79 -0.51
N SER A 56 7.86 14.72 -1.55
CA SER A 56 8.77 15.80 -1.95
C SER A 56 9.15 15.77 -3.43
N SER A 57 8.27 15.23 -4.28
CA SER A 57 8.34 15.42 -5.74
C SER A 57 7.50 16.61 -6.16
#